data_AF-A0A1U7IHQ6-F1
#
_entry.id   AF-A0A1U7IHQ6-F1
#
_cell.length_a   1.000
_cell.length_b   1.000
_cell.length_c   1.000
_cell.angle_alpha   90.00
_cell.angle_beta   90.00
_cell.angle_gamma   90.00
#
_symmetry.space_group_name_H-M   'P 1'
#
loop_
_entity.id
_entity.type
_entity.pdbx_description
1 polymer ?
#
loop_
_entity_poly.entity_id
_entity_poly.type
_entity_poly.pdbx_seq_one_letter_code
_entity_poly.pdbx_strand_id
1 'polypeptide(L)'
;MNTKLIKKGKNLLLTSILAGIWLGNASAMAQQTRPAKQVSDAQVNAMVEALRKAAPQNRANDGMYSEWQVLPGTLAGWTKRCVGRQMTPAEFESDSAAARNTVACVVRREFSRVYASTGNETTAARNFACWWMTGTENGCASGVNAAYAQKVLGFYQQQARTNAPTEKPAATESKPAVTPTTEPTTEGTEEPAATPKPTSINQP
;
A
#
# COMPACT_ATOMS: atom_id res chain seq x y z
N MET A 1 -47.59 41.60 62.62
CA MET A 1 -47.79 40.86 63.88
C MET A 1 -46.69 39.81 64.02
N ASN A 2 -45.88 40.00 65.07
CA ASN A 2 -45.20 39.02 65.93
C ASN A 2 -44.37 37.86 65.33
N THR A 3 -43.08 38.17 65.19
CA THR A 3 -41.89 37.49 65.75
C THR A 3 -42.00 36.14 66.49
N LYS A 4 -41.01 35.26 66.21
CA LYS A 4 -40.12 34.56 67.18
C LYS A 4 -39.10 33.69 66.41
N LEU A 5 -37.96 33.26 66.92
CA LEU A 5 -36.84 33.89 67.64
C LEU A 5 -35.69 32.84 67.59
N ILE A 6 -34.53 33.22 67.06
CA ILE A 6 -33.14 32.86 67.45
C ILE A 6 -32.81 31.41 67.86
N LYS A 7 -31.77 30.83 67.23
CA LYS A 7 -30.60 30.32 67.99
C LYS A 7 -29.27 30.48 67.26
N LYS A 8 -28.37 31.23 67.91
CA LYS A 8 -26.95 31.41 67.59
C LYS A 8 -26.19 30.09 67.79
N GLY A 9 -25.23 29.83 66.91
CA GLY A 9 -24.12 28.93 67.13
C GLY A 9 -22.95 29.34 66.24
N LYS A 10 -22.13 30.28 66.70
CA LYS A 10 -20.77 30.49 66.16
C LYS A 10 -19.89 29.38 66.75
N ASN A 11 -19.22 28.62 65.90
CA ASN A 11 -17.92 27.96 66.11
C ASN A 11 -17.53 27.39 64.73
N LEU A 12 -16.63 28.07 64.02
CA LEU A 12 -15.18 27.90 64.05
C LEU A 12 -14.73 26.94 62.92
N LEU A 13 -14.05 27.56 61.96
CA LEU A 13 -13.18 27.02 60.92
C LEU A 13 -12.66 25.60 61.15
N LEU A 14 -12.94 24.70 60.20
CA LEU A 14 -11.96 23.71 59.76
C LEU A 14 -12.05 23.61 58.23
N THR A 15 -11.04 24.21 57.61
CA THR A 15 -10.59 23.97 56.24
C THR A 15 -10.51 22.46 55.98
N SER A 16 -11.39 21.94 55.13
CA SER A 16 -11.16 20.67 54.46
C SER A 16 -11.02 20.97 52.98
N ILE A 17 -9.77 21.06 52.54
CA ILE A 17 -9.37 20.96 51.14
C ILE A 17 -9.77 19.55 50.72
N LEU A 18 -10.97 19.40 50.15
CA LEU A 18 -11.25 18.25 49.31
C LEU A 18 -10.49 18.48 48.02
N ALA A 19 -9.31 17.88 47.95
CA ALA A 19 -8.65 17.55 46.70
C ALA A 19 -9.63 16.68 45.89
N GLY A 20 -10.49 17.36 45.12
CA GLY A 20 -11.24 16.77 44.03
C GLY A 20 -10.25 16.35 42.96
N ILE A 21 -9.60 15.21 43.18
CA ILE A 21 -8.92 14.48 42.12
C ILE A 21 -10.04 14.05 41.18
N TRP A 22 -10.20 14.84 40.13
CA TRP A 22 -10.93 14.47 38.92
C TRP A 22 -10.29 13.20 38.34
N LEU A 23 -10.64 12.02 38.86
CA LEU A 23 -10.54 10.76 38.12
C LEU A 23 -11.73 10.70 37.15
N GLY A 24 -11.72 11.60 36.18
CA GLY A 24 -12.67 11.65 35.07
C GLY A 24 -11.95 11.37 33.77
N ASN A 25 -11.97 10.10 33.33
CA ASN A 25 -11.83 9.66 31.94
C ASN A 25 -10.75 10.33 31.08
N ALA A 26 -9.48 10.19 31.46
CA ALA A 26 -8.37 10.33 30.52
C ALA A 26 -8.23 9.06 29.65
N SER A 27 -9.27 8.70 28.90
CA SER A 27 -9.21 7.70 27.81
C SER A 27 -9.29 8.36 26.45
N ALA A 28 -8.72 9.56 26.34
CA ALA A 28 -8.61 10.28 25.08
C ALA A 28 -7.26 11.01 25.10
N MET A 29 -6.16 10.29 24.88
CA MET A 29 -4.88 10.74 24.26
C MET A 29 -3.88 9.56 24.28
N ALA A 30 -4.27 8.44 23.67
CA ALA A 30 -3.32 7.42 23.22
C ALA A 30 -3.96 6.68 22.04
N GLN A 31 -4.37 7.42 21.01
CA GLN A 31 -4.40 6.82 19.68
C GLN A 31 -2.94 6.56 19.33
N GLN A 32 -2.48 5.38 19.73
CA GLN A 32 -1.29 4.73 19.22
C GLN A 32 -1.28 4.96 17.71
N THR A 33 -0.42 5.87 17.25
CA THR A 33 -0.03 6.00 15.85
C THR A 33 0.72 4.72 15.52
N ARG A 34 -0.02 3.62 15.32
CA ARG A 34 0.54 2.45 14.65
C ARG A 34 1.06 2.97 13.32
N PRO A 35 2.34 2.78 12.99
CA PRO A 35 2.80 3.12 11.65
C PRO A 35 1.87 2.38 10.69
N ALA A 36 1.12 3.14 9.87
CA ALA A 36 0.29 2.54 8.86
C ALA A 36 1.20 1.62 8.06
N LYS A 37 0.87 0.33 7.98
CA LYS A 37 1.67 -0.63 7.21
C LYS A 37 1.64 -0.15 5.77
N GLN A 38 2.71 0.53 5.36
CA GLN A 38 2.81 1.12 4.04
C GLN A 38 2.83 -0.03 3.03
N VAL A 39 2.00 0.08 1.99
CA VAL A 39 2.07 -0.86 0.87
C VAL A 39 3.39 -0.65 0.14
N SER A 40 4.02 -1.74 -0.29
CA SER A 40 5.27 -1.69 -1.05
C SER A 40 5.04 -1.18 -2.47
N ASP A 41 6.11 -0.74 -3.14
CA ASP A 41 6.04 -0.32 -4.53
C ASP A 41 5.55 -1.44 -5.46
N ALA A 42 5.90 -2.69 -5.14
CA ALA A 42 5.42 -3.86 -5.85
C ALA A 42 3.89 -4.03 -5.72
N GLN A 43 3.34 -3.81 -4.52
CA GLN A 43 1.90 -3.83 -4.27
C GLN A 43 1.18 -2.68 -4.98
N VAL A 44 1.76 -1.47 -4.96
CA VAL A 44 1.22 -0.33 -5.71
C VAL A 44 1.18 -0.64 -7.20
N ASN A 45 2.30 -1.08 -7.79
CA ASN A 45 2.39 -1.40 -9.22
C ASN A 45 1.43 -2.54 -9.61
N ALA A 46 1.33 -3.58 -8.78
CA ALA A 46 0.39 -4.68 -9.01
C ALA A 46 -1.06 -4.18 -9.04
N MET A 47 -1.43 -3.28 -8.13
CA MET A 47 -2.78 -2.71 -8.08
C MET A 47 -3.06 -1.76 -9.26
N VAL A 48 -2.09 -0.92 -9.64
CA VAL A 48 -2.20 -0.06 -10.82
C VAL A 48 -2.47 -0.90 -12.07
N GLU A 49 -1.71 -1.97 -12.28
CA GLU A 49 -1.92 -2.86 -13.44
C GLU A 49 -3.23 -3.64 -13.35
N ALA A 50 -3.66 -4.04 -12.16
CA ALA A 50 -4.92 -4.73 -11.95
C ALA A 50 -6.13 -3.85 -12.33
N LEU A 51 -6.10 -2.57 -11.95
CA LEU A 51 -7.11 -1.59 -12.35
C LEU A 51 -7.13 -1.41 -13.87
N ARG A 52 -5.96 -1.29 -14.50
CA ARG A 52 -5.82 -1.13 -15.96
C ARG A 52 -6.42 -2.31 -16.73
N LYS A 53 -6.11 -3.53 -16.30
CA LYS A 53 -6.62 -4.76 -16.92
C LYS A 53 -8.12 -4.97 -16.66
N ALA A 54 -8.63 -4.51 -15.53
CA ALA A 54 -10.05 -4.62 -15.17
C ALA A 54 -10.92 -3.51 -15.78
N ALA A 55 -10.31 -2.41 -16.22
CA ALA A 55 -11.00 -1.29 -16.83
C ALA A 55 -11.87 -1.78 -17.99
N PRO A 56 -13.12 -1.28 -18.12
CA PRO A 56 -13.89 -1.46 -19.33
C PRO A 56 -13.09 -1.02 -20.55
N GLN A 57 -13.40 -1.62 -21.72
CA GLN A 57 -12.78 -1.17 -22.96
C GLN A 57 -13.05 0.32 -23.15
N ASN A 58 -11.98 1.10 -23.25
CA ASN A 58 -12.04 2.53 -23.53
C ASN A 58 -12.74 2.72 -24.89
N ARG A 59 -13.89 3.39 -24.88
CA ARG A 59 -14.65 3.71 -26.08
C ARG A 59 -14.58 5.21 -26.31
N ALA A 60 -14.53 5.59 -27.58
CA ALA A 60 -14.65 6.99 -27.94
C ALA A 60 -15.91 7.61 -27.30
N ASN A 61 -15.72 8.69 -26.53
CA ASN A 61 -16.77 9.44 -25.85
C ASN A 61 -17.51 8.71 -24.72
N ASP A 62 -16.89 7.73 -24.06
CA ASP A 62 -17.47 7.11 -22.84
C ASP A 62 -17.41 8.02 -21.59
N GLY A 63 -16.77 9.19 -21.71
CA GLY A 63 -16.67 10.19 -20.65
C GLY A 63 -15.67 9.81 -19.56
N MET A 64 -14.85 8.79 -19.78
CA MET A 64 -13.75 8.36 -18.92
C MET A 64 -12.41 8.52 -19.65
N TYR A 65 -11.33 8.63 -18.89
CA TYR A 65 -10.03 9.02 -19.43
C TYR A 65 -8.92 8.08 -18.96
N SER A 66 -7.92 7.90 -19.83
CA SER A 66 -6.79 6.99 -19.76
C SER A 66 -7.16 5.51 -19.78
N GLU A 67 -6.14 4.65 -19.80
CA GLU A 67 -6.28 3.20 -19.64
C GLU A 67 -6.96 2.77 -18.32
N TRP A 68 -7.02 3.65 -17.33
CA TRP A 68 -7.65 3.39 -16.03
C TRP A 68 -9.11 3.88 -15.92
N GLN A 69 -9.64 4.49 -16.98
CA GLN A 69 -11.04 4.91 -17.06
C GLN A 69 -11.46 5.82 -15.88
N VAL A 70 -10.69 6.89 -15.68
CA VAL A 70 -10.92 7.85 -14.59
C VAL A 70 -11.97 8.89 -15.00
N LEU A 71 -12.89 9.20 -14.09
CA LEU A 71 -13.92 10.22 -14.31
C LEU A 71 -13.34 11.65 -14.28
N PRO A 72 -13.81 12.56 -15.16
CA PRO A 72 -13.28 13.92 -15.30
C PRO A 72 -13.42 14.76 -14.03
N GLY A 73 -14.50 14.58 -13.27
CA GLY A 73 -14.74 15.30 -12.01
C GLY A 73 -13.67 15.02 -10.94
N THR A 74 -12.94 13.92 -11.06
CA THR A 74 -11.91 13.51 -10.08
C THR A 74 -10.50 13.96 -10.50
N LEU A 75 -10.28 14.14 -11.81
CA LEU A 75 -8.96 14.37 -12.41
C LEU A 75 -8.26 15.59 -11.82
N ALA A 76 -8.92 16.75 -11.84
CA ALA A 76 -8.29 18.01 -11.41
C ALA A 76 -7.76 17.92 -9.96
N GLY A 77 -8.53 17.33 -9.05
CA GLY A 77 -8.12 17.15 -7.66
C GLY A 77 -7.01 16.11 -7.48
N TRP A 78 -7.00 15.06 -8.30
CA TRP A 78 -5.96 14.03 -8.25
C TRP A 78 -4.65 14.54 -8.82
N THR A 79 -4.65 15.12 -10.02
CA THR A 79 -3.42 15.58 -10.68
C THR A 79 -2.81 16.75 -9.91
N LYS A 80 -3.61 17.68 -9.37
CA LYS A 80 -3.06 18.77 -8.53
C LYS A 80 -2.26 18.25 -7.36
N ARG A 81 -2.73 17.17 -6.72
CA ARG A 81 -2.07 16.56 -5.57
C ARG A 81 -0.87 15.69 -5.98
N CYS A 82 -1.00 14.94 -7.07
CA CYS A 82 -0.03 13.89 -7.42
C CYS A 82 1.07 14.36 -8.38
N VAL A 83 0.79 15.35 -9.23
CA VAL A 83 1.75 15.89 -10.21
C VAL A 83 1.93 17.41 -10.09
N GLY A 84 1.34 18.04 -9.07
CA GLY A 84 1.54 19.46 -8.74
C GLY A 84 0.72 20.46 -9.56
N ARG A 85 -0.04 20.00 -10.56
CA ARG A 85 -0.92 20.86 -11.38
C ARG A 85 -2.23 20.18 -11.74
N GLN A 86 -3.27 20.98 -11.97
CA GLN A 86 -4.52 20.48 -12.55
C GLN A 86 -4.28 20.17 -14.03
N MET A 87 -4.62 18.95 -14.46
CA MET A 87 -4.62 18.58 -15.87
C MET A 87 -6.05 18.62 -16.38
N THR A 88 -6.21 18.94 -17.66
CA THR A 88 -7.49 18.72 -18.34
C THR A 88 -7.68 17.24 -18.64
N PRO A 89 -8.91 16.78 -18.90
CA PRO A 89 -9.13 15.40 -19.32
C PRO A 89 -8.38 15.04 -20.61
N ALA A 90 -8.28 15.96 -21.57
CA ALA A 90 -7.54 15.75 -22.81
C ALA A 90 -6.02 15.61 -22.58
N GLU A 91 -5.45 16.46 -21.71
CA GLU A 91 -4.04 16.33 -21.32
C GLU A 91 -3.78 14.97 -20.65
N PHE A 92 -4.68 14.56 -19.75
CA PHE A 92 -4.58 13.30 -19.02
C PHE A 92 -4.69 12.08 -19.94
N GLU A 93 -5.56 12.13 -20.95
CA GLU A 93 -5.67 11.09 -21.99
C GLU A 93 -4.38 10.98 -22.82
N SER A 94 -3.82 12.13 -23.21
CA SER A 94 -2.66 12.18 -24.11
C SER A 94 -1.33 11.83 -23.46
N ASP A 95 -1.22 11.95 -22.13
CA ASP A 95 0.01 11.71 -21.37
C ASP A 95 -0.15 10.47 -20.47
N SER A 96 0.12 9.30 -21.05
CA SER A 96 -0.01 8.01 -20.35
C SER A 96 0.94 7.90 -19.14
N ALA A 97 2.09 8.57 -19.17
CA ALA A 97 3.03 8.59 -18.06
C ALA A 97 2.49 9.40 -16.88
N ALA A 98 1.97 10.61 -17.13
CA ALA A 98 1.30 11.40 -16.11
C ALA A 98 0.04 10.72 -15.57
N ALA A 99 -0.73 10.04 -16.44
CA ALA A 99 -1.88 9.24 -16.03
C ALA A 99 -1.48 8.12 -15.06
N ARG A 100 -0.50 7.30 -15.45
CA ARG A 100 0.04 6.23 -14.61
C ARG A 100 0.57 6.76 -13.28
N ASN A 101 1.34 7.85 -13.30
CA ASN A 101 1.91 8.45 -12.09
C ASN A 101 0.82 8.97 -11.14
N THR A 102 -0.22 9.59 -11.69
CA THR A 102 -1.38 10.04 -10.91
C THR A 102 -2.12 8.86 -10.28
N VAL A 103 -2.40 7.80 -11.05
CA VAL A 103 -3.06 6.60 -10.54
C VAL A 103 -2.21 5.91 -9.48
N ALA A 104 -0.90 5.75 -9.69
CA ALA A 104 0.01 5.16 -8.71
C ALA A 104 0.06 5.95 -7.39
N CYS A 105 0.07 7.28 -7.46
CA CYS A 105 -0.02 8.16 -6.29
C CYS A 105 -1.33 7.96 -5.50
N VAL A 106 -2.47 7.90 -6.20
CA VAL A 106 -3.79 7.67 -5.59
C VAL A 106 -3.86 6.28 -4.98
N VAL A 107 -3.45 5.25 -5.72
CA VAL A 107 -3.36 3.86 -5.26
C VAL A 107 -2.52 3.79 -4.00
N ARG A 108 -1.31 4.37 -3.97
CA ARG A 108 -0.47 4.33 -2.78
C ARG A 108 -1.16 4.91 -1.55
N ARG A 109 -1.81 6.07 -1.67
CA ARG A 109 -2.50 6.73 -0.56
C ARG A 109 -3.67 5.90 -0.06
N GLU A 110 -4.56 5.54 -0.97
CA GLU A 110 -5.86 4.95 -0.65
C GLU A 110 -5.73 3.47 -0.31
N PHE A 111 -4.93 2.72 -1.07
CA PHE A 111 -4.66 1.32 -0.77
C PHE A 111 -3.92 1.15 0.56
N SER A 112 -2.98 2.04 0.91
CA SER A 112 -2.36 2.05 2.25
C SER A 112 -3.40 2.26 3.35
N ARG A 113 -4.35 3.20 3.16
CA ARG A 113 -5.42 3.46 4.13
C ARG A 113 -6.30 2.22 4.32
N VAL A 114 -6.78 1.65 3.23
CA VAL A 114 -7.63 0.46 3.24
C VAL A 114 -6.88 -0.72 3.87
N TYR A 115 -5.60 -0.92 3.53
CA TYR A 115 -4.79 -2.01 4.07
C TYR A 115 -4.52 -1.85 5.57
N ALA A 116 -4.27 -0.63 6.04
CA ALA A 116 -4.11 -0.35 7.47
C ALA A 116 -5.37 -0.66 8.28
N SER A 117 -6.56 -0.47 7.70
CA SER A 117 -7.84 -0.77 8.38
C SER A 117 -8.19 -2.26 8.39
N THR A 118 -7.81 -2.99 7.35
CA THR A 118 -8.19 -4.40 7.16
C THR A 118 -7.16 -5.38 7.73
N GLY A 119 -5.87 -5.01 7.72
CA GLY A 119 -4.76 -5.90 8.11
C GLY A 119 -4.58 -7.12 7.19
N ASN A 120 -5.37 -7.25 6.12
CA ASN A 120 -5.37 -8.37 5.20
C ASN A 120 -5.33 -7.85 3.76
N GLU A 121 -4.31 -8.26 3.00
CA GLU A 121 -4.05 -7.70 1.68
C GLU A 121 -5.11 -8.09 0.64
N THR A 122 -5.65 -9.31 0.74
CA THR A 122 -6.71 -9.79 -0.16
C THR A 122 -8.01 -9.00 0.08
N THR A 123 -8.38 -8.84 1.35
CA THR A 123 -9.53 -7.99 1.73
C THR A 123 -9.30 -6.55 1.31
N ALA A 124 -8.10 -6.01 1.54
CA ALA A 124 -7.74 -4.66 1.16
C ALA A 124 -7.84 -4.44 -0.35
N ALA A 125 -7.36 -5.38 -1.15
CA ALA A 125 -7.37 -5.28 -2.61
C ALA A 125 -8.81 -5.23 -3.14
N ARG A 126 -9.70 -6.08 -2.61
CA ARG A 126 -11.13 -6.07 -2.94
C ARG A 126 -11.81 -4.77 -2.51
N ASN A 127 -11.59 -4.34 -1.26
CA ASN A 127 -12.20 -3.12 -0.72
C ASN A 127 -11.70 -1.86 -1.43
N PHE A 128 -10.43 -1.82 -1.82
CA PHE A 128 -9.87 -0.75 -2.61
C PHE A 128 -10.49 -0.70 -4.01
N ALA A 129 -10.69 -1.85 -4.67
CA ALA A 129 -11.39 -1.90 -5.96
C ALA A 129 -12.84 -1.40 -5.84
N CYS A 130 -13.48 -1.60 -4.69
CA CYS A 130 -14.80 -1.03 -4.40
C CYS A 130 -14.77 0.47 -4.21
N TRP A 131 -13.78 0.96 -3.48
CA TRP A 131 -13.56 2.38 -3.32
C TRP A 131 -13.28 3.05 -4.67
N TRP A 132 -12.53 2.39 -5.57
CA TRP A 132 -12.27 2.89 -6.92
C TRP A 132 -13.57 3.12 -7.72
N MET A 133 -14.50 2.16 -7.68
CA MET A 133 -15.76 2.24 -8.43
C MET A 133 -16.81 3.16 -7.79
N THR A 134 -16.84 3.24 -6.46
CA THR A 134 -18.00 3.81 -5.74
C THR A 134 -17.65 4.96 -4.81
N GLY A 135 -16.35 5.23 -4.61
CA GLY A 135 -15.87 6.14 -3.58
C GLY A 135 -15.96 5.56 -2.15
N THR A 136 -16.43 4.32 -1.97
CA THR A 136 -16.60 3.67 -0.66
C THR A 136 -16.05 2.25 -0.63
N GLU A 137 -15.49 1.83 0.51
CA GLU A 137 -14.84 0.51 0.65
C GLU A 137 -15.84 -0.65 0.65
N ASN A 138 -17.10 -0.39 1.03
CA ASN A 138 -18.17 -1.39 1.17
C ASN A 138 -19.21 -1.35 0.04
N GLY A 139 -18.97 -0.56 -1.02
CA GLY A 139 -19.94 -0.32 -2.09
C GLY A 139 -20.19 -1.46 -3.08
N CYS A 140 -19.57 -2.65 -2.88
CA CYS A 140 -19.72 -3.80 -3.78
C CYS A 140 -20.23 -5.08 -3.11
N ALA A 141 -21.34 -5.01 -2.38
CA ALA A 141 -21.98 -6.21 -1.86
C ALA A 141 -22.45 -7.15 -3.00
N SER A 142 -22.92 -6.61 -4.12
CA SER A 142 -23.44 -7.36 -5.26
C SER A 142 -23.37 -6.56 -6.58
N GLY A 143 -23.81 -7.17 -7.69
CA GLY A 143 -23.96 -6.51 -8.99
C GLY A 143 -22.65 -6.22 -9.73
N VAL A 144 -22.69 -5.23 -10.63
CA VAL A 144 -21.58 -4.91 -11.54
C VAL A 144 -20.31 -4.46 -10.81
N ASN A 145 -20.47 -3.74 -9.69
CA ASN A 145 -19.34 -3.29 -8.88
C ASN A 145 -18.66 -4.47 -8.17
N ALA A 146 -19.44 -5.46 -7.71
CA ALA A 146 -18.87 -6.67 -7.11
C ALA A 146 -18.12 -7.50 -8.15
N ALA A 147 -18.68 -7.62 -9.36
CA ALA A 147 -18.00 -8.28 -10.46
C ALA A 147 -16.70 -7.57 -10.86
N TYR A 148 -16.70 -6.23 -10.90
CA TYR A 148 -15.49 -5.43 -11.15
C TYR A 148 -14.44 -5.65 -10.05
N ALA A 149 -14.83 -5.54 -8.78
CA ALA A 149 -13.91 -5.74 -7.67
C ALA A 149 -13.28 -7.14 -7.67
N GLN A 150 -14.05 -8.17 -8.06
CA GLN A 150 -13.54 -9.52 -8.22
C GLN A 150 -12.52 -9.64 -9.37
N LYS A 151 -12.76 -8.96 -10.51
CA LYS A 151 -11.79 -8.91 -11.62
C LYS A 151 -10.48 -8.25 -11.20
N VAL A 152 -10.55 -7.09 -10.54
CA VAL A 152 -9.37 -6.39 -10.02
C VAL A 152 -8.59 -7.31 -9.07
N LEU A 153 -9.26 -7.97 -8.12
CA LEU A 153 -8.60 -8.89 -7.21
C LEU A 153 -7.89 -10.03 -7.95
N GLY A 154 -8.53 -10.62 -8.97
CA GLY A 154 -7.93 -11.66 -9.79
C GLY A 154 -6.65 -11.21 -10.49
N PHE A 155 -6.67 -10.04 -11.13
CA PHE A 155 -5.48 -9.48 -11.77
C PHE A 155 -4.41 -9.09 -10.75
N TYR A 156 -4.79 -8.53 -9.61
CA TYR A 156 -3.86 -8.18 -8.54
C TYR A 156 -3.07 -9.40 -8.06
N GLN A 157 -3.78 -10.50 -7.78
CA GLN A 157 -3.16 -11.75 -7.35
C GLN A 157 -2.27 -12.36 -8.45
N GLN A 158 -2.65 -12.23 -9.73
CA GLN A 158 -1.79 -12.63 -10.84
C GLN A 158 -0.47 -11.85 -10.83
N GLN A 159 -0.53 -10.52 -10.73
CA GLN A 159 0.67 -9.67 -10.69
C GLN A 159 1.53 -9.95 -9.46
N ALA A 160 0.92 -10.17 -8.30
CA ALA A 160 1.64 -10.48 -7.05
C ALA A 160 2.41 -11.80 -7.14
N ARG A 161 1.87 -12.81 -7.84
CA ARG A 161 2.56 -14.08 -8.10
C ARG A 161 3.73 -13.91 -9.07
N THR A 162 3.59 -13.08 -10.10
CA THR A 162 4.68 -12.78 -11.04
C THR A 162 5.81 -11.99 -10.38
N ASN A 163 5.49 -11.15 -9.39
CA ASN A 163 6.45 -10.35 -8.65
C ASN A 163 7.01 -11.06 -7.41
N ALA A 164 6.54 -12.28 -7.10
CA ALA A 164 7.12 -13.08 -6.03
C ALA A 164 8.56 -13.42 -6.44
N PRO A 165 9.55 -13.26 -5.54
CA PRO A 165 10.89 -13.76 -5.81
C PRO A 165 10.78 -15.23 -6.17
N THR A 166 11.24 -15.60 -7.37
CA THR A 166 11.46 -17.01 -7.70
C THR A 166 12.45 -17.56 -6.71
N GLU A 167 11.97 -18.26 -5.69
CA GLU A 167 12.80 -19.13 -4.89
C GLU A 167 13.32 -20.21 -5.84
N LYS A 168 14.57 -20.06 -6.28
CA LYS A 168 15.32 -21.10 -6.98
C LYS A 168 15.12 -22.39 -6.16
N PRO A 169 14.64 -23.50 -6.73
CA PRO A 169 14.55 -24.75 -6.00
C PRO A 169 15.93 -25.04 -5.44
N ALA A 170 16.04 -25.10 -4.11
CA ALA A 170 17.25 -25.53 -3.46
C ALA A 170 17.58 -26.91 -4.03
N ALA A 171 18.63 -26.97 -4.85
CA ALA A 171 19.26 -28.24 -5.19
C ALA A 171 19.56 -28.90 -3.84
N THR A 172 18.91 -30.04 -3.59
CA THR A 172 19.24 -30.89 -2.46
C THR A 172 20.65 -31.41 -2.74
N GLU A 173 21.65 -30.65 -2.28
CA GLU A 173 23.04 -31.09 -2.26
C GLU A 173 23.14 -32.14 -1.16
N SER A 174 22.88 -33.39 -1.56
CA SER A 174 23.17 -34.58 -0.78
C SER A 174 24.68 -34.65 -0.53
N LYS A 175 25.10 -34.11 0.62
CA LYS A 175 26.42 -34.30 1.21
C LYS A 175 26.76 -35.79 1.25
N PRO A 176 27.83 -36.27 0.58
CA PRO A 176 28.33 -37.62 0.83
C PRO A 176 29.00 -37.67 2.20
N ALA A 177 28.64 -38.66 3.00
CA ALA A 177 29.33 -39.01 4.22
C ALA A 177 30.75 -39.47 3.91
N VAL A 178 31.72 -38.92 4.63
CA VAL A 178 33.13 -39.30 4.59
C VAL A 178 33.31 -40.63 5.33
N THR A 179 34.10 -41.54 4.76
CA THR A 179 34.85 -42.55 5.53
C THR A 179 36.22 -42.75 4.84
N PRO A 180 37.32 -42.90 5.59
CA PRO A 180 38.67 -42.71 5.07
C PRO A 180 39.27 -44.04 4.57
N THR A 181 40.17 -44.01 3.58
CA THR A 181 41.20 -45.05 3.32
C THR A 181 42.15 -44.57 2.20
N THR A 182 43.39 -44.28 2.64
CA THR A 182 44.72 -44.43 2.00
C THR A 182 45.09 -43.73 0.67
N GLU A 183 46.15 -42.93 0.76
CA GLU A 183 47.12 -42.53 -0.28
C GLU A 183 47.69 -43.75 -1.07
N PRO A 184 48.26 -43.61 -2.29
CA PRO A 184 49.44 -42.75 -2.52
C PRO A 184 49.44 -41.87 -3.79
N THR A 185 50.12 -40.74 -3.62
CA THR A 185 50.90 -39.89 -4.54
C THR A 185 51.29 -40.46 -5.92
N THR A 186 51.03 -39.70 -6.99
CA THR A 186 51.96 -39.55 -8.13
C THR A 186 51.79 -38.18 -8.83
N GLU A 187 52.75 -37.30 -8.55
CA GLU A 187 53.49 -36.36 -9.42
C GLU A 187 53.02 -36.11 -10.87
N GLY A 188 52.96 -34.83 -11.26
CA GLY A 188 52.71 -34.39 -12.64
C GLY A 188 52.64 -32.87 -12.82
N THR A 189 53.80 -32.23 -12.75
CA THR A 189 54.21 -30.89 -13.23
C THR A 189 53.52 -30.41 -14.52
N GLU A 190 53.10 -29.14 -14.61
CA GLU A 190 53.75 -28.06 -15.41
C GLU A 190 52.91 -26.76 -15.51
N GLU A 191 53.62 -25.65 -15.31
CA GLU A 191 53.35 -24.20 -15.40
C GLU A 191 53.42 -23.72 -16.91
N PRO A 192 53.32 -22.44 -17.37
CA PRO A 192 52.67 -21.17 -16.93
C PRO A 192 51.76 -20.49 -18.01
N ALA A 193 51.08 -19.41 -17.55
CA ALA A 193 50.86 -18.08 -18.16
C ALA A 193 50.68 -17.87 -19.69
N ALA A 194 49.66 -17.06 -20.05
CA ALA A 194 49.85 -15.68 -20.56
C ALA A 194 48.54 -15.04 -21.05
N THR A 195 48.16 -13.91 -20.45
CA THR A 195 47.39 -12.83 -21.10
C THR A 195 48.21 -12.18 -22.23
N PRO A 196 47.60 -11.65 -23.31
CA PRO A 196 47.34 -10.19 -23.32
C PRO A 196 46.14 -9.68 -24.15
N LYS A 197 45.53 -8.60 -23.64
CA LYS A 197 45.02 -7.34 -24.24
C LYS A 197 44.05 -7.28 -25.46
N PRO A 198 43.32 -6.14 -25.60
CA PRO A 198 42.05 -6.01 -26.30
C PRO A 198 42.18 -5.37 -27.69
N THR A 199 41.12 -5.42 -28.50
CA THR A 199 41.03 -4.67 -29.76
C THR A 199 39.66 -3.98 -29.87
N SER A 200 39.76 -2.64 -29.90
CA SER A 200 38.76 -1.66 -30.34
C SER A 200 38.59 -1.71 -31.87
N ILE A 201 37.69 -0.86 -32.44
CA ILE A 201 37.40 -0.55 -33.88
C ILE A 201 36.02 -1.10 -34.28
N ASN A 202 35.09 -0.37 -34.91
CA ASN A 202 34.82 1.06 -35.18
C ASN A 202 33.37 1.13 -35.70
N GLN A 203 32.77 2.32 -35.61
CA GLN A 203 31.56 2.72 -36.35
C GLN A 203 31.80 2.74 -37.89
N PRO A 204 30.76 2.78 -38.72
CA PRO A 204 29.95 4.00 -38.95
C PRO A 204 28.55 3.98 -38.32
#